data_AF-A0AAD7NC15-F1
#
_entry.id   AF-A0AAD7NC15-F1
#
_cell.length_a   1.000
_cell.length_b   1.000
_cell.length_c   1.000
_cell.angle_alpha   90.00
_cell.angle_beta   90.00
_cell.angle_gamma   90.00
#
_symmetry.space_group_name_H-M   'P 1'
#
loop_
_entity.id
_entity.type
_entity.pdbx_description
1 polymer ?
#
loop_
_entity_poly.entity_id
_entity_poly.type
_entity_poly.pdbx_seq_one_letter_code
_entity_poly.pdbx_strand_id
1 'polypeptide(L)'
;MDISHFEVTDFILAREGIVGSTDPFNPSPASGLTELGYGELSDDEKGELSISNGIITSVTWLLERERGNVQFRKYSGTLEHPRYSDKQGATINAFQHFTYVNSNKALVLADIQSSESYDVSNKAAILFDLMSHTLTGDSGAGDHGDKGIQTLVDQHQCGQRCIQLGLQLLKDAEDN
;
A
#
# COMPACT_ATOMS: atom_id res chain seq x y z
N MET A 1 -0.71 -28.52 -4.91
CA MET A 1 -0.33 -27.48 -3.93
C MET A 1 -1.22 -26.32 -4.25
N ASP A 2 -2.25 -26.11 -3.44
CA ASP A 2 -3.22 -25.04 -3.68
C ASP A 2 -2.56 -23.72 -3.30
N ILE A 3 -2.28 -22.90 -4.30
CA ILE A 3 -1.60 -21.64 -4.14
C ILE A 3 -2.65 -20.71 -3.52
N SER A 4 -2.43 -20.33 -2.28
CA SER A 4 -3.30 -19.49 -1.43
C SER A 4 -4.27 -18.60 -2.20
N HIS A 5 -5.56 -18.75 -1.90
CA HIS A 5 -6.62 -17.86 -2.39
C HIS A 5 -6.41 -16.47 -1.80
N PHE A 6 -6.04 -15.51 -2.64
CA PHE A 6 -5.97 -14.10 -2.26
C PHE A 6 -7.27 -13.43 -2.69
N GLU A 7 -8.00 -12.89 -1.73
CA GLU A 7 -9.16 -12.04 -1.98
C GLU A 7 -8.73 -10.58 -1.80
N VAL A 8 -9.01 -9.75 -2.81
CA VAL A 8 -8.90 -8.30 -2.68
C VAL A 8 -10.21 -7.82 -2.08
N THR A 9 -10.14 -7.08 -0.99
CA THR A 9 -11.34 -6.52 -0.34
C THR A 9 -12.03 -5.54 -1.28
N ASP A 10 -13.36 -5.60 -1.31
CA ASP A 10 -14.17 -4.62 -2.04
C ASP A 10 -13.88 -3.20 -1.53
N PHE A 11 -13.75 -2.27 -2.47
CA PHE A 11 -13.66 -0.84 -2.20
C PHE A 11 -14.73 -0.08 -2.96
N ILE A 12 -15.12 1.07 -2.43
CA ILE A 12 -16.09 1.98 -3.04
C ILE A 12 -15.39 3.27 -3.38
N LEU A 13 -15.62 3.78 -4.59
CA LEU A 13 -15.24 5.15 -4.95
C LEU A 13 -16.34 6.12 -4.49
N ALA A 14 -15.96 7.11 -3.69
CA ALA A 14 -16.84 8.22 -3.33
C ALA A 14 -16.28 9.53 -3.87
N ARG A 15 -17.16 10.51 -4.11
CA ARG A 15 -16.78 11.84 -4.54
C ARG A 15 -17.48 12.88 -3.70
N GLU A 16 -16.71 13.78 -3.14
CA GLU A 16 -17.18 14.92 -2.35
C GLU A 16 -17.16 16.16 -3.23
N GLY A 17 -18.32 16.78 -3.46
CA GLY A 17 -18.41 18.06 -4.16
C GLY A 17 -18.18 19.23 -3.20
N ILE A 18 -17.26 20.13 -3.54
CA ILE A 18 -16.94 21.32 -2.75
C ILE A 18 -17.69 22.50 -3.38
N VAL A 19 -18.80 22.90 -2.75
CA VAL A 19 -19.67 23.97 -3.25
C VAL A 19 -19.31 25.28 -2.57
N GLY A 20 -18.63 26.17 -3.30
CA GLY A 20 -18.42 27.55 -2.88
C GLY A 20 -19.60 28.42 -3.29
N SER A 21 -20.56 28.65 -2.39
CA SER A 21 -21.56 29.70 -2.65
C SER A 21 -21.77 30.69 -1.50
N THR A 22 -21.39 30.37 -0.27
CA THR A 22 -21.53 31.30 0.88
C THR A 22 -20.54 31.09 2.02
N ASP A 23 -19.67 30.08 1.96
CA ASP A 23 -18.72 29.69 3.02
C ASP A 23 -17.32 29.58 2.36
N PRO A 24 -16.21 29.93 3.03
CA PRO A 24 -14.88 29.71 2.49
C PRO A 24 -14.72 28.23 2.15
N PHE A 25 -13.92 27.95 1.14
CA PHE A 25 -13.73 26.61 0.60
C PHE A 25 -13.43 25.60 1.73
N ASN A 26 -14.41 24.75 2.06
CA ASN A 26 -14.40 23.91 3.26
C ASN A 26 -14.54 22.43 2.88
N PRO A 27 -13.47 21.81 2.34
CA PRO A 27 -13.44 20.36 2.14
C PRO A 27 -13.60 19.65 3.48
N SER A 28 -14.05 18.39 3.45
CA SER A 28 -14.08 17.59 4.67
C SER A 28 -12.69 17.55 5.33
N PRO A 29 -12.61 17.60 6.68
CA PRO A 29 -11.33 17.54 7.40
C PRO A 29 -10.48 16.31 7.05
N ALA A 30 -11.13 15.23 6.60
CA ALA A 30 -10.45 14.02 6.16
C ALA A 30 -9.50 14.26 4.98
N SER A 31 -9.76 15.27 4.14
CA SER A 31 -9.00 15.51 2.91
C SER A 31 -7.61 16.06 3.20
N GLY A 32 -7.38 16.62 4.40
CA GLY A 32 -6.20 17.39 4.72
C GLY A 32 -6.03 18.65 3.88
N LEU A 33 -6.97 18.96 2.99
CA LEU A 33 -6.93 20.14 2.14
C LEU A 33 -7.38 21.35 2.95
N THR A 34 -6.58 22.40 2.90
CA THR A 34 -6.97 23.72 3.38
C THR A 34 -7.37 24.59 2.19
N GLU A 35 -8.01 25.73 2.44
CA GLU A 35 -8.30 26.73 1.40
C GLU A 35 -7.05 27.09 0.57
N LEU A 36 -5.91 27.25 1.23
CA LEU A 36 -4.63 27.54 0.61
C LEU A 36 -4.07 26.32 -0.14
N GLY A 37 -4.13 25.14 0.48
CA GLY A 37 -3.58 23.91 -0.11
C GLY A 37 -4.29 23.47 -1.39
N TYR A 38 -5.59 23.72 -1.53
CA TYR A 38 -6.29 23.44 -2.79
C TYR A 38 -6.01 24.49 -3.88
N GLY A 39 -5.84 25.75 -3.50
CA GLY A 39 -5.44 26.81 -4.44
C GLY A 39 -4.09 26.52 -5.12
N GLU A 40 -3.22 25.80 -4.43
CA GLU A 40 -1.88 25.39 -4.90
C GLU A 40 -1.88 24.14 -5.81
N LEU A 41 -2.98 23.36 -5.85
CA LEU A 41 -3.10 22.22 -6.76
C LEU A 41 -3.16 22.65 -8.21
N SER A 42 -2.51 21.89 -9.10
CA SER A 42 -2.62 22.08 -10.54
C SER A 42 -4.01 21.68 -11.05
N ASP A 43 -4.37 22.14 -12.26
CA ASP A 43 -5.70 21.87 -12.82
C ASP A 43 -5.97 20.37 -13.03
N ASP A 44 -4.91 19.56 -13.24
CA ASP A 44 -4.99 18.11 -13.36
C ASP A 44 -5.14 17.38 -12.01
N GLU A 45 -4.70 18.00 -10.91
CA GLU A 45 -4.90 17.49 -9.55
C GLU A 45 -6.29 17.85 -9.00
N LYS A 46 -6.92 18.88 -9.58
CA LYS A 46 -8.25 19.34 -9.20
C LYS A 46 -9.33 18.45 -9.80
N GLY A 47 -10.03 17.71 -8.94
CA GLY A 47 -11.20 16.95 -9.36
C GLY A 47 -12.35 17.88 -9.76
N GLU A 48 -13.02 17.58 -10.88
CA GLU A 48 -14.22 18.28 -11.33
C GLU A 48 -15.47 17.39 -11.24
N LEU A 49 -16.60 17.99 -10.84
CA LEU A 49 -17.90 17.35 -10.81
C LEU A 49 -18.92 18.23 -11.54
N SER A 50 -19.43 17.72 -12.67
CA SER A 50 -20.54 18.35 -13.40
C SER A 50 -21.85 18.14 -12.63
N ILE A 51 -22.51 19.24 -12.31
CA ILE A 51 -23.85 19.29 -11.71
C ILE A 51 -24.80 20.07 -12.64
N SER A 52 -26.11 20.06 -12.34
CA SER A 52 -27.11 20.72 -13.20
C SER A 52 -26.86 22.22 -13.41
N ASN A 53 -26.16 22.88 -12.47
CA ASN A 53 -25.94 24.33 -12.46
C ASN A 53 -24.48 24.73 -12.76
N GLY A 54 -23.64 23.82 -13.28
CA GLY A 54 -22.25 24.11 -13.64
C GLY A 54 -21.28 23.02 -13.22
N ILE A 55 -20.00 23.38 -13.13
CA ILE A 55 -18.93 22.50 -12.65
C ILE A 55 -18.53 22.97 -11.26
N ILE A 56 -18.43 22.04 -10.32
CA ILE A 56 -17.88 22.29 -8.99
C ILE A 56 -16.59 21.51 -8.82
N THR A 57 -15.72 22.01 -7.95
CA THR A 57 -14.59 21.26 -7.43
C THR A 57 -15.05 19.99 -6.73
N SER A 58 -14.25 18.93 -6.79
CA SER A 58 -14.45 17.73 -6.00
C SER A 58 -13.17 17.06 -5.54
N VAL A 59 -13.29 16.28 -4.46
CA VAL A 59 -12.28 15.33 -3.98
C VAL A 59 -12.80 13.92 -4.22
N THR A 60 -11.93 13.02 -4.70
CA THR A 60 -12.26 11.60 -4.90
C THR A 60 -11.64 10.78 -3.77
N TRP A 61 -12.42 9.81 -3.29
CA TRP A 61 -12.14 8.99 -2.13
C TRP A 61 -12.15 7.51 -2.51
N LEU A 62 -11.18 6.75 -2.00
CA LEU A 62 -11.25 5.29 -1.92
C LEU A 62 -11.75 4.93 -0.52
N LEU A 63 -12.88 4.25 -0.45
CA LEU A 63 -13.47 3.79 0.80
C LEU A 63 -13.35 2.28 0.90
N GLU A 64 -12.79 1.78 2.00
CA GLU A 64 -12.86 0.38 2.37
C GLU A 64 -13.78 0.17 3.57
N ARG A 65 -14.17 -1.08 3.82
CA ARG A 65 -14.94 -1.45 5.02
C ARG A 65 -14.13 -1.05 6.26
N GLU A 66 -14.79 -0.37 7.19
CA GLU A 66 -14.17 -0.04 8.47
C GLU A 66 -13.70 -1.32 9.17
N ARG A 67 -12.39 -1.38 9.41
CA ARG A 67 -11.77 -2.36 10.28
C ARG A 67 -11.94 -1.78 11.68
N GLY A 68 -12.65 -2.47 12.58
CA GLY A 68 -12.93 -1.97 13.94
C GLY A 68 -11.65 -1.68 14.75
N ASN A 69 -11.77 -1.48 16.06
CA ASN A 69 -10.62 -1.23 16.95
C ASN A 69 -9.68 -2.46 17.03
N VAL A 70 -8.85 -2.65 16.01
CA VAL A 70 -7.98 -3.79 15.85
C VAL A 70 -6.54 -3.36 16.04
N GLN A 71 -5.81 -4.09 16.87
CA GLN A 71 -4.35 -3.98 16.93
C GLN A 71 -3.77 -4.23 15.54
N PHE A 72 -3.09 -3.24 14.96
CA PHE A 72 -2.39 -3.43 13.69
C PHE A 72 -0.93 -3.80 13.96
N ARG A 73 -0.34 -4.52 13.00
CA ARG A 73 1.06 -4.89 13.02
C ARG A 73 1.70 -4.49 11.69
N LYS A 74 2.76 -3.70 11.78
CA LYS A 74 3.62 -3.33 10.66
C LYS A 74 4.75 -4.34 10.52
N TYR A 75 4.99 -4.79 9.30
CA TYR A 75 6.04 -5.76 8.91
C TYR A 75 7.15 -5.12 8.08
N SER A 76 6.87 -4.05 7.36
CA SER A 76 7.90 -3.27 6.69
C SER A 76 7.51 -1.80 6.69
N GLY A 77 8.50 -0.92 6.57
CA GLY A 77 8.29 0.48 6.23
C GLY A 77 8.38 0.68 4.71
N THR A 78 8.40 1.95 4.31
CA THR A 78 8.71 2.37 2.93
C THR A 78 10.10 1.87 2.51
N LEU A 79 11.15 2.18 3.28
CA LEU A 79 12.54 1.80 2.98
C LEU A 79 13.17 0.93 4.10
N GLU A 80 12.34 0.19 4.81
CA GLU A 80 12.75 -0.63 5.95
C GLU A 80 12.13 -2.03 5.83
N HIS A 81 12.97 -3.05 5.69
CA HIS A 81 12.58 -4.44 5.48
C HIS A 81 13.18 -5.33 6.57
N PRO A 82 12.65 -5.24 7.81
CA PRO A 82 13.22 -5.95 8.95
C PRO A 82 12.98 -7.46 8.84
N ARG A 83 13.91 -8.21 9.43
CA ARG A 83 13.84 -9.66 9.54
C ARG A 83 13.00 -10.05 10.76
N TYR A 84 12.10 -11.01 10.58
CA TYR A 84 11.34 -11.60 11.67
C TYR A 84 11.69 -13.07 11.91
N SER A 85 11.62 -13.48 13.18
CA SER A 85 11.77 -14.87 13.61
C SER A 85 10.43 -15.55 13.92
N ASP A 86 9.37 -14.78 14.18
CA ASP A 86 8.04 -15.34 14.41
C ASP A 86 7.40 -15.84 13.09
N LYS A 87 6.51 -16.82 13.21
CA LYS A 87 5.92 -17.50 12.05
C LYS A 87 5.25 -16.55 11.07
N GLN A 88 4.52 -15.56 11.59
CA GLN A 88 3.74 -14.64 10.76
C GLN A 88 4.68 -13.66 10.04
N GLY A 89 5.56 -12.98 10.76
CA GLY A 89 6.54 -12.07 10.17
C GLY A 89 7.47 -12.77 9.17
N ALA A 90 7.92 -13.98 9.48
CA ALA A 90 8.75 -14.78 8.56
C ALA A 90 8.00 -15.18 7.28
N THR A 91 6.67 -15.38 7.37
CA THR A 91 5.83 -15.65 6.20
C THR A 91 5.69 -14.39 5.34
N ILE A 92 5.49 -13.22 5.95
CA ILE A 92 5.41 -11.94 5.24
C ILE A 92 6.73 -11.58 4.56
N ASN A 93 7.88 -11.75 5.24
CA ASN A 93 9.20 -11.57 4.64
C ASN A 93 9.40 -12.48 3.40
N ALA A 94 8.99 -13.74 3.49
CA ALA A 94 9.08 -14.68 2.37
C ALA A 94 8.10 -14.33 1.24
N PHE A 95 6.91 -13.84 1.57
CA PHE A 95 5.94 -13.35 0.59
C PHE A 95 6.47 -12.12 -0.16
N GLN A 96 7.06 -11.15 0.54
CA GLN A 96 7.70 -9.98 -0.07
C GLN A 96 8.79 -10.40 -1.06
N HIS A 97 9.68 -11.31 -0.65
CA HIS A 97 10.70 -11.89 -1.53
C HIS A 97 10.07 -12.64 -2.72
N PHE A 98 9.07 -13.47 -2.49
CA PHE A 98 8.36 -14.17 -3.56
C PHE A 98 7.81 -13.18 -4.61
N THR A 99 7.17 -12.08 -4.19
CA THR A 99 6.63 -11.08 -5.13
C THR A 99 7.74 -10.42 -5.97
N TYR A 100 8.91 -10.18 -5.39
CA TYR A 100 10.07 -9.68 -6.13
C TYR A 100 10.56 -10.66 -7.19
N VAL A 101 10.77 -11.93 -6.83
CA VAL A 101 11.22 -12.93 -7.81
C VAL A 101 10.16 -13.20 -8.86
N ASN A 102 8.90 -13.33 -8.46
CA ASN A 102 7.79 -13.68 -9.36
C ASN A 102 7.41 -12.54 -10.31
N SER A 103 7.71 -11.29 -9.95
CA SER A 103 7.58 -10.13 -10.84
C SER A 103 8.77 -9.95 -11.79
N ASN A 104 9.65 -10.96 -11.93
CA ASN A 104 10.93 -10.85 -12.65
C ASN A 104 11.78 -9.68 -12.14
N LYS A 105 11.83 -9.49 -10.83
CA LYS A 105 12.59 -8.43 -10.15
C LYS A 105 12.11 -7.00 -10.45
N ALA A 106 10.88 -6.85 -10.95
CA ALA A 106 10.34 -5.55 -11.35
C ALA A 106 9.49 -4.85 -10.27
N LEU A 107 9.09 -5.57 -9.22
CA LEU A 107 8.22 -5.05 -8.16
C LEU A 107 8.65 -5.55 -6.79
N VAL A 108 8.62 -4.66 -5.80
CA VAL A 108 8.75 -5.00 -4.37
C VAL A 108 7.54 -4.46 -3.63
N LEU A 109 6.89 -5.29 -2.81
CA LEU A 109 5.92 -4.78 -1.84
C LEU A 109 6.66 -4.11 -0.68
N ALA A 110 6.15 -2.98 -0.22
CA ALA A 110 6.66 -2.20 0.90
C ALA A 110 5.50 -1.77 1.80
N ASP A 111 5.83 -1.13 2.92
CA ASP A 111 4.86 -0.68 3.94
C ASP A 111 3.82 -1.75 4.37
N ILE A 112 4.22 -3.02 4.36
CA ILE A 112 3.32 -4.15 4.60
C ILE A 112 2.84 -4.11 6.04
N GLN A 113 1.53 -4.05 6.23
CA GLN A 113 0.88 -4.06 7.54
C GLN A 113 -0.38 -4.91 7.52
N SER A 114 -0.81 -5.37 8.70
CA SER A 114 -2.02 -6.17 8.84
C SER A 114 -2.83 -5.80 10.07
N SER A 115 -4.12 -6.10 9.99
CA SER A 115 -5.05 -6.10 11.12
C SER A 115 -5.59 -7.51 11.32
N GLU A 116 -5.89 -7.87 12.56
CA GLU A 116 -6.58 -9.13 12.87
C GLU A 116 -8.07 -9.07 12.47
N SER A 117 -8.54 -10.04 11.71
CA SER A 117 -9.96 -10.20 11.40
C SER A 117 -10.49 -11.55 11.87
N TYR A 118 -11.76 -11.56 12.25
CA TYR A 118 -12.52 -12.74 12.66
C TYR A 118 -13.48 -13.25 11.57
N ASP A 119 -13.43 -12.67 10.36
CA ASP A 119 -14.47 -12.85 9.32
C ASP A 119 -14.47 -14.24 8.64
N VAL A 120 -13.54 -15.14 9.00
CA VAL A 120 -13.37 -16.41 8.26
C VAL A 120 -13.26 -17.63 9.17
N SER A 121 -14.18 -17.82 10.13
CA SER A 121 -14.23 -19.00 11.05
C SER A 121 -12.96 -19.30 11.88
N ASN A 122 -11.87 -18.56 11.63
CA ASN A 122 -10.53 -18.65 12.18
C ASN A 122 -9.93 -17.25 12.15
N LYS A 123 -9.06 -16.98 13.12
CA LYS A 123 -8.29 -15.73 13.22
C LYS A 123 -7.37 -15.58 12.00
N ALA A 124 -7.57 -14.54 11.19
CA ALA A 124 -6.76 -14.24 10.03
C ALA A 124 -6.11 -12.85 10.15
N ALA A 125 -4.97 -12.67 9.49
CA ALA A 125 -4.33 -11.37 9.35
C ALA A 125 -4.64 -10.83 7.96
N ILE A 126 -5.33 -9.70 7.90
CA ILE A 126 -5.71 -9.05 6.64
C ILE A 126 -4.71 -7.95 6.36
N LEU A 127 -4.01 -8.06 5.23
CA LEU A 127 -3.11 -7.01 4.74
C LEU A 127 -3.92 -5.83 4.22
N PHE A 128 -3.42 -4.62 4.46
CA PHE A 128 -4.05 -3.37 3.98
C PHE A 128 -2.98 -2.30 3.75
N ASP A 129 -3.33 -1.27 2.98
CA ASP A 129 -2.45 -0.15 2.63
C ASP A 129 -1.05 -0.61 2.16
N LEU A 130 -1.01 -1.61 1.28
CA LEU A 130 0.24 -2.05 0.69
C LEU A 130 0.80 -0.96 -0.23
N MET A 131 2.09 -0.70 -0.08
CA MET A 131 2.86 0.12 -1.00
C MET A 131 3.64 -0.80 -1.94
N SER A 132 4.01 -0.31 -3.13
CA SER A 132 4.96 -0.99 -4.00
C SER A 132 6.08 -0.06 -4.46
N HIS A 133 7.22 -0.68 -4.75
CA HIS A 133 8.29 -0.09 -5.53
C HIS A 133 8.35 -0.79 -6.88
N THR A 134 8.36 -0.03 -7.97
CA THR A 134 8.42 -0.56 -9.34
C THR A 134 9.57 0.06 -10.10
N LEU A 135 10.07 -0.58 -11.16
CA LEU A 135 11.17 -0.02 -11.97
C LEU A 135 10.85 1.37 -12.54
N THR A 136 9.57 1.63 -12.81
CA THR A 136 9.06 2.88 -13.38
C THR A 136 8.78 3.96 -12.33
N GLY A 137 8.67 3.58 -11.06
CA GLY A 137 8.40 4.54 -9.97
C GLY A 137 6.98 5.12 -10.00
N ASP A 138 6.03 4.48 -10.70
CA ASP A 138 4.70 5.01 -10.99
C ASP A 138 3.56 4.18 -10.38
N SER A 139 3.86 3.26 -9.45
CA SER A 139 2.84 2.42 -8.82
C SER A 139 1.98 3.13 -7.76
N GLY A 140 2.36 4.36 -7.37
CA GLY A 140 1.59 5.20 -6.46
C GLY A 140 2.47 6.05 -5.55
N ALA A 141 1.84 6.72 -4.60
CA ALA A 141 2.52 7.56 -3.62
C ALA A 141 3.52 6.73 -2.80
N GLY A 142 4.76 7.24 -2.66
CA GLY A 142 5.82 6.54 -1.93
C GLY A 142 6.57 5.49 -2.74
N ASP A 143 6.28 5.31 -4.04
CA ASP A 143 7.12 4.51 -4.92
C ASP A 143 8.49 5.17 -5.10
N HIS A 144 9.54 4.54 -4.56
CA HIS A 144 10.92 5.01 -4.66
C HIS A 144 11.70 4.37 -5.81
N GLY A 145 11.03 3.70 -6.73
CA GLY A 145 11.64 3.14 -7.92
C GLY A 145 12.68 2.05 -7.60
N ASP A 146 13.73 2.04 -8.41
CA ASP A 146 14.91 1.19 -8.22
C ASP A 146 15.55 1.32 -6.84
N LYS A 147 15.52 2.51 -6.22
CA LYS A 147 16.08 2.69 -4.87
C LYS A 147 15.32 1.86 -3.84
N GLY A 148 13.99 1.85 -3.94
CA GLY A 148 13.13 1.04 -3.08
C GLY A 148 13.38 -0.45 -3.29
N ILE A 149 13.53 -0.88 -4.55
CA ILE A 149 13.85 -2.27 -4.89
C ILE A 149 15.21 -2.68 -4.33
N GLN A 150 16.25 -1.86 -4.52
CA GLN A 150 17.60 -2.14 -4.05
C GLN A 150 17.65 -2.22 -2.52
N THR A 151 16.86 -1.40 -1.84
CA THR A 151 16.73 -1.43 -0.37
C THR A 151 16.27 -2.81 0.11
N LEU A 152 15.31 -3.46 -0.57
CA LEU A 152 14.94 -4.85 -0.26
C LEU A 152 16.10 -5.81 -0.49
N VAL A 153 16.73 -5.75 -1.66
CA VAL A 153 17.85 -6.64 -2.01
C VAL A 153 18.97 -6.51 -0.96
N ASP A 154 19.20 -5.30 -0.45
CA ASP A 154 20.23 -5.02 0.54
C ASP A 154 19.92 -5.53 1.94
N GLN A 155 18.67 -5.40 2.37
CA GLN A 155 18.26 -5.70 3.75
C GLN A 155 17.72 -7.12 3.92
N HIS A 156 17.19 -7.73 2.86
CA HIS A 156 16.55 -9.04 2.95
C HIS A 156 17.56 -10.15 3.20
N GLN A 157 17.26 -10.97 4.21
CA GLN A 157 17.99 -12.19 4.49
C GLN A 157 17.03 -13.37 4.39
N CYS A 158 17.35 -14.33 3.52
CA CYS A 158 16.51 -15.50 3.35
C CYS A 158 16.37 -16.29 4.66
N GLY A 159 15.12 -16.42 5.11
CA GLY A 159 14.76 -17.32 6.21
C GLY A 159 14.36 -18.70 5.70
N GLN A 160 14.00 -19.58 6.64
CA GLN A 160 13.58 -20.95 6.33
C GLN A 160 12.38 -21.01 5.38
N ARG A 161 11.48 -20.02 5.42
CA ARG A 161 10.31 -19.95 4.52
C ARG A 161 10.71 -19.66 3.07
N CYS A 162 11.67 -18.76 2.83
CA CYS A 162 12.20 -18.50 1.49
C CYS A 162 12.83 -19.77 0.90
N ILE A 163 13.60 -20.50 1.71
CA ILE A 163 14.24 -21.78 1.32
C ILE A 163 13.18 -22.84 0.99
N GLN A 164 12.15 -22.98 1.83
CA GLN A 164 11.06 -23.93 1.60
C GLN A 164 10.26 -23.64 0.32
N LEU A 165 10.17 -22.36 -0.07
CA LEU A 165 9.56 -21.92 -1.32
C LEU A 165 10.50 -22.07 -2.53
N GLY A 166 11.76 -22.47 -2.33
CA GLY A 166 12.75 -22.60 -3.40
C GLY A 166 13.16 -21.26 -4.01
N LEU A 167 13.06 -20.16 -3.27
CA LEU A 167 13.42 -18.83 -3.76
C LEU A 167 14.95 -18.70 -3.87
N GLN A 168 15.40 -18.07 -4.96
CA GLN A 168 16.81 -17.73 -5.16
C GLN A 168 17.26 -16.72 -4.10
N LEU A 169 18.53 -16.76 -3.68
CA LEU A 169 19.05 -15.73 -2.79
C LEU A 169 19.04 -14.37 -3.50
N LEU A 170 18.71 -13.31 -2.76
CA LEU A 170 18.73 -11.94 -3.31
C LEU A 170 20.14 -11.36 -3.39
N LYS A 171 21.01 -11.78 -2.45
CA LYS A 171 22.44 -11.54 -2.49
C LYS A 171 23.15 -12.87 -2.36
N ASP A 172 24.12 -13.10 -3.23
CA ASP A 172 25.06 -14.19 -3.06
C ASP A 172 26.04 -13.85 -1.94
N ALA A 173 26.59 -14.87 -1.28
CA ALA A 173 27.51 -14.68 -0.15
C ALA A 173 28.87 -14.04 -0.54
N GLU A 174 29.08 -13.74 -1.83
CA GLU A 174 30.36 -13.27 -2.39
C GLU A 174 30.44 -11.74 -2.62
N ASP A 175 29.38 -10.97 -2.33
CA ASP A 175 29.38 -9.50 -2.47
C ASP A 175 29.86 -8.75 -1.20
N ASN A 176 30.74 -9.36 -0.39
CA ASN A 176 31.41 -8.72 0.76
C ASN A 176 32.93 -8.72 0.62
#